data_AF-A0A167YJI3-F1
#
_entry.id   AF-A0A167YJI3-F1
#
_cell.length_a   1.000
_cell.length_b   1.000
_cell.length_c   1.000
_cell.angle_alpha   90.00
_cell.angle_beta   90.00
_cell.angle_gamma   90.00
#
_symmetry.space_group_name_H-M   'P 1'
#
loop_
_entity.id
_entity.type
_entity.pdbx_description
1 polymer ?
#
loop_
_entity_poly.entity_id
_entity_poly.type
_entity_poly.pdbx_seq_one_letter_code
_entity_poly.pdbx_strand_id
1 'polypeptide(L)'
;MAATAKWLHVWELWGESIDSKDAAETIWEKKKLVLGAYNGYAAFIGDLSLSDKGEWAAGVYKNLDDATFNEAVAAMRRVPDSGIYPLFEDGLTQFDPSSVHEGSYCLKSPDATQWDEGDFAANILLSEARTNEIFLSKPHRHLGAYFGSVVHDGRIVRLAFPQYVETLDDRIQKLERNGVERLKTDEREKCMRTIGAAVTHLHSLGYGHNDISTTNIMFDEGGDALLLGVGSCTRLGEKIKKGGVAGGWRGPMLWGQEFNTSSVECDWACLKYIDERLSGMQS
;
A
#
# COMPACT_ATOMS: atom_id res chain seq x y z
N MET A 1 0.53 -10.68 13.03
CA MET A 1 -0.17 -11.71 12.21
C MET A 1 0.70 -12.95 12.20
N ALA A 2 0.30 -14.01 12.91
CA ALA A 2 1.05 -15.26 12.95
C ALA A 2 1.00 -16.01 11.61
N ALA A 3 1.92 -16.95 11.40
CA ALA A 3 1.98 -17.85 10.24
C ALA A 3 0.69 -18.66 9.99
N THR A 4 -0.26 -18.66 10.94
CA THR A 4 -1.52 -19.41 10.91
C THR A 4 -2.76 -18.55 10.64
N ALA A 5 -2.60 -17.23 10.45
CA ALA A 5 -3.74 -16.35 10.25
C ALA A 5 -4.42 -16.59 8.88
N LYS A 6 -5.76 -16.64 8.88
CA LYS A 6 -6.58 -16.64 7.67
C LYS A 6 -7.07 -15.22 7.41
N TRP A 7 -7.06 -14.78 6.16
CA TRP A 7 -7.75 -13.56 5.79
C TRP A 7 -8.13 -13.56 4.31
N LEU A 8 -9.17 -12.81 4.01
CA LEU A 8 -9.65 -12.55 2.66
C LEU A 8 -9.59 -11.05 2.39
N HIS A 9 -9.00 -10.67 1.27
CA HIS A 9 -9.06 -9.33 0.74
C HIS A 9 -9.97 -9.32 -0.48
N VAL A 10 -10.94 -8.42 -0.48
CA VAL A 10 -11.85 -8.19 -1.59
C VAL A 10 -11.60 -6.78 -2.13
N TRP A 11 -11.24 -6.70 -3.40
CA TRP A 11 -11.01 -5.46 -4.14
C TRP A 11 -12.15 -5.25 -5.14
N GLU A 12 -12.36 -3.99 -5.53
CA GLU A 12 -13.27 -3.65 -6.62
C GLU A 12 -12.44 -3.36 -7.86
N LEU A 13 -12.79 -4.03 -8.96
CA LEU A 13 -12.28 -3.66 -10.27
C LEU A 13 -13.26 -2.68 -10.91
N TRP A 14 -12.79 -1.45 -11.13
CA TRP A 14 -13.51 -0.40 -11.84
C TRP A 14 -13.04 -0.34 -13.29
N GLY A 15 -13.93 0.05 -14.19
CA GLY A 15 -13.61 0.21 -15.60
C GLY A 15 -14.46 1.29 -16.24
N GLU A 16 -13.96 1.82 -17.34
CA GLU A 16 -14.67 2.80 -18.14
C GLU A 16 -15.97 2.21 -18.70
N SER A 17 -16.97 3.06 -18.80
CA SER A 17 -18.23 2.84 -19.47
C SER A 17 -18.63 4.15 -20.15
N ILE A 18 -19.34 4.05 -21.26
CA ILE A 18 -19.78 5.22 -22.02
C ILE A 18 -21.13 5.63 -21.45
N ASP A 19 -21.32 6.91 -21.09
CA ASP A 19 -22.65 7.36 -20.72
C ASP A 19 -23.58 7.26 -21.93
N SER A 20 -24.66 6.49 -21.77
CA SER A 20 -25.72 6.35 -22.75
C SER A 20 -26.44 7.66 -23.10
N LYS A 21 -26.28 8.71 -22.27
CA LYS A 21 -26.90 10.03 -22.44
C LYS A 21 -25.96 11.09 -23.00
N ASP A 22 -24.65 10.96 -22.79
CA ASP A 22 -23.64 11.85 -23.34
C ASP A 22 -22.37 11.07 -23.70
N ALA A 23 -22.18 10.80 -24.99
CA ALA A 23 -21.05 10.01 -25.48
C ALA A 23 -19.68 10.69 -25.27
N ALA A 24 -19.64 11.95 -24.85
CA ALA A 24 -18.41 12.66 -24.47
C ALA A 24 -18.01 12.43 -23.01
N GLU A 25 -18.91 11.91 -22.16
CA GLU A 25 -18.65 11.69 -20.75
C GLU A 25 -18.29 10.21 -20.48
N THR A 26 -17.04 9.99 -20.05
CA THR A 26 -16.59 8.67 -19.60
C THR A 26 -17.02 8.48 -18.15
N ILE A 27 -17.94 7.55 -17.92
CA ILE A 27 -18.35 7.16 -16.57
C ILE A 27 -17.54 5.95 -16.12
N TRP A 28 -17.12 5.95 -14.86
CA TRP A 28 -16.41 4.82 -14.26
C TRP A 28 -17.40 4.02 -13.43
N GLU A 29 -17.53 2.73 -13.73
CA GLU A 29 -18.42 1.85 -12.98
C GLU A 29 -17.69 0.60 -12.49
N LYS A 30 -18.19 0.05 -11.39
CA LYS A 30 -17.71 -1.20 -10.84
C LYS A 30 -18.03 -2.32 -11.83
N LYS A 31 -17.05 -3.17 -12.15
CA LYS A 31 -17.20 -4.27 -13.10
C LYS A 31 -17.28 -5.62 -12.40
N LYS A 32 -16.42 -5.86 -11.42
CA LYS A 32 -16.38 -7.11 -10.63
C LYS A 32 -15.66 -6.92 -9.29
N LEU A 33 -15.70 -7.94 -8.46
CA LEU A 33 -14.84 -8.07 -7.29
C LEU A 33 -13.65 -8.98 -7.62
N VAL A 34 -12.47 -8.61 -7.13
CA VAL A 34 -11.26 -9.44 -7.20
C VAL A 34 -10.92 -9.87 -5.78
N LEU A 35 -10.73 -11.17 -5.58
CA LEU A 35 -10.52 -11.78 -4.28
C LEU A 35 -9.08 -12.28 -4.18
N GLY A 36 -8.41 -11.94 -3.09
CA GLY A 36 -7.12 -12.50 -2.70
C GLY A 36 -7.23 -13.07 -1.28
N ALA A 37 -7.06 -14.38 -1.12
CA ALA A 37 -7.19 -15.05 0.16
C ALA A 37 -5.87 -15.67 0.60
N TYR A 38 -5.65 -15.72 1.91
CA TYR A 38 -4.49 -16.35 2.52
C TYR A 38 -4.94 -17.29 3.64
N ASN A 39 -4.44 -18.52 3.61
CA ASN A 39 -4.50 -19.49 4.71
C ASN A 39 -3.06 -19.79 5.14
N GLY A 40 -2.58 -19.04 6.13
CA GLY A 40 -1.16 -18.98 6.44
C GLY A 40 -0.34 -18.44 5.26
N TYR A 41 0.51 -19.28 4.67
CA TYR A 41 1.26 -18.93 3.45
C TYR A 41 0.56 -19.33 2.15
N ALA A 42 -0.47 -20.18 2.19
CA ALA A 42 -1.21 -20.57 1.00
C ALA A 42 -2.05 -19.41 0.48
N ALA A 43 -1.76 -18.92 -0.72
CA ALA A 43 -2.47 -17.81 -1.34
C ALA A 43 -3.43 -18.29 -2.44
N PHE A 44 -4.58 -17.65 -2.54
CA PHE A 44 -5.61 -17.97 -3.53
C PHE A 44 -6.08 -16.68 -4.20
N ILE A 45 -6.42 -16.77 -5.48
CA ILE A 45 -7.04 -15.68 -6.23
C ILE A 45 -8.34 -16.12 -6.88
N GLY A 46 -9.28 -15.20 -7.00
CA GLY A 46 -10.51 -15.43 -7.75
C GLY A 46 -11.21 -14.11 -8.05
N ASP A 47 -12.32 -14.20 -8.75
CA ASP A 47 -13.17 -13.05 -9.03
C ASP A 47 -14.65 -13.41 -8.86
N LEU A 48 -15.43 -12.42 -8.44
CA LEU A 48 -16.87 -12.52 -8.34
C LEU A 48 -17.50 -11.46 -9.23
N SER A 49 -18.45 -11.88 -10.07
CA SER A 49 -19.29 -10.96 -10.81
C SER A 49 -20.14 -10.12 -9.84
N LEU A 50 -20.66 -8.98 -10.29
CA LEU A 50 -21.53 -8.17 -9.43
C LEU A 50 -22.89 -8.82 -9.13
N SER A 51 -23.36 -9.73 -9.98
CA SER A 51 -24.56 -10.54 -9.71
C SER A 51 -24.30 -11.62 -8.66
N ASP A 52 -23.08 -12.14 -8.60
CA ASP A 52 -22.71 -13.28 -7.74
C ASP A 52 -21.98 -12.85 -6.46
N LYS A 53 -21.75 -11.55 -6.27
CA LYS A 53 -20.98 -11.01 -5.13
C LYS A 53 -21.62 -11.33 -3.77
N GLY A 54 -22.94 -11.58 -3.73
CA GLY A 54 -23.69 -11.70 -2.48
C GLY A 54 -23.43 -10.52 -1.53
N GLU A 55 -23.07 -10.85 -0.29
CA GLU A 55 -22.73 -9.89 0.78
C GLU A 55 -21.29 -9.39 0.73
N TRP A 56 -20.45 -9.86 -0.21
CA TRP A 56 -19.07 -9.40 -0.30
C TRP A 56 -19.01 -7.93 -0.74
N ALA A 57 -18.28 -7.16 0.05
CA ALA A 57 -17.96 -5.76 -0.19
C ALA A 57 -16.44 -5.58 -0.22
N ALA A 58 -15.97 -4.47 -0.77
CA ALA A 58 -14.55 -4.14 -0.75
C ALA A 58 -14.06 -4.07 0.70
N GLY A 59 -12.97 -4.77 1.01
CA GLY A 59 -12.42 -4.77 2.37
C GLY A 59 -11.54 -5.95 2.71
N VAL A 60 -10.94 -5.88 3.90
CA VAL A 60 -10.08 -6.92 4.45
C VAL A 60 -10.81 -7.63 5.59
N TYR A 61 -11.07 -8.92 5.42
CA TYR A 61 -11.79 -9.78 6.34
C TYR A 61 -10.79 -10.71 7.05
N LYS A 62 -10.49 -10.43 8.32
CA LYS A 62 -9.49 -11.18 9.11
C LYS A 62 -10.09 -12.20 10.10
N ASN A 63 -11.40 -12.11 10.36
CA ASN A 63 -12.10 -12.89 11.38
C ASN A 63 -13.27 -13.67 10.78
N LEU A 64 -13.08 -14.23 9.58
CA LEU A 64 -14.08 -15.14 8.99
C LEU A 64 -14.05 -16.48 9.72
N ASP A 65 -15.22 -17.07 9.94
CA ASP A 65 -15.29 -18.45 10.37
C ASP A 65 -14.79 -19.40 9.28
N ASP A 66 -14.45 -20.63 9.68
CA ASP A 66 -13.87 -21.62 8.77
C ASP A 66 -14.79 -22.03 7.63
N ALA A 67 -16.11 -22.08 7.86
CA ALA A 67 -17.05 -22.46 6.82
C ALA A 67 -17.13 -21.38 5.73
N THR A 68 -17.31 -20.12 6.14
CA THR A 68 -17.37 -18.97 5.24
C THR A 68 -16.06 -18.80 4.47
N PHE A 69 -14.90 -18.94 5.13
CA PHE A 69 -13.60 -18.83 4.46
C PHE A 69 -13.38 -19.97 3.44
N ASN A 70 -13.71 -21.21 3.81
CA ASN A 70 -13.52 -22.36 2.93
C ASN A 70 -14.46 -22.31 1.72
N GLU A 71 -15.69 -21.85 1.90
CA GLU A 71 -16.63 -21.61 0.80
C GLU A 71 -16.07 -20.58 -0.20
N ALA A 72 -15.55 -19.46 0.30
CA ALA A 72 -14.93 -18.44 -0.55
C ALA A 72 -13.74 -19.00 -1.35
N VAL A 73 -12.85 -19.75 -0.69
CA VAL A 73 -11.65 -20.31 -1.32
C VAL A 73 -11.96 -21.48 -2.26
N ALA A 74 -13.07 -22.20 -2.09
CA ALA A 74 -13.43 -23.35 -2.93
C ALA A 74 -13.61 -22.99 -4.42
N ALA A 75 -14.03 -21.75 -4.71
CA ALA A 75 -14.16 -21.24 -6.08
C ALA A 75 -12.89 -20.52 -6.59
N MET A 76 -11.85 -20.40 -5.76
CA MET A 76 -10.62 -19.67 -6.07
C MET A 76 -9.52 -20.61 -6.57
N ARG A 77 -8.58 -20.04 -7.33
CA ARG A 77 -7.37 -20.74 -7.79
C ARG A 77 -6.26 -20.59 -6.76
N ARG A 78 -5.63 -21.71 -6.40
CA ARG A 78 -4.39 -21.69 -5.62
C ARG A 78 -3.27 -21.08 -6.46
N VAL A 79 -2.56 -20.11 -5.87
CA VAL A 79 -1.35 -19.54 -6.46
C VAL A 79 -0.15 -20.42 -6.06
N PRO A 80 0.69 -20.85 -7.01
CA PRO A 80 1.96 -21.50 -6.69
C PRO A 80 2.84 -20.56 -5.86
N ASP A 81 3.48 -21.08 -4.83
CA ASP A 81 4.30 -20.25 -3.93
C ASP A 81 5.42 -19.51 -4.68
N SER A 82 5.96 -20.10 -5.75
CA SER A 82 6.96 -19.46 -6.60
C SER A 82 6.46 -18.26 -7.40
N GLY A 83 5.14 -18.14 -7.62
CA GLY A 83 4.54 -17.02 -8.35
C GLY A 83 4.39 -15.75 -7.51
N ILE A 84 4.46 -15.87 -6.17
CA ILE A 84 4.21 -14.75 -5.24
C ILE A 84 5.29 -14.56 -4.17
N TYR A 85 6.05 -15.61 -3.85
CA TYR A 85 7.12 -15.57 -2.86
C TYR A 85 8.45 -15.79 -3.57
N PRO A 86 9.28 -14.75 -3.74
CA PRO A 86 10.59 -14.88 -4.34
C PRO A 86 11.54 -15.64 -3.41
N LEU A 87 12.63 -16.17 -3.95
CA LEU A 87 13.72 -16.71 -3.13
C LEU A 87 14.33 -15.60 -2.29
N PHE A 88 14.77 -15.95 -1.08
CA PHE A 88 15.56 -15.04 -0.25
C PHE A 88 16.96 -14.89 -0.84
N GLU A 89 17.47 -13.67 -0.86
CA GLU A 89 18.76 -13.32 -1.46
C GLU A 89 19.78 -12.96 -0.38
N ASP A 90 21.05 -13.30 -0.63
CA ASP A 90 22.16 -12.87 0.21
C ASP A 90 22.23 -11.33 0.27
N GLY A 91 22.41 -10.80 1.48
CA GLY A 91 22.49 -9.36 1.73
C GLY A 91 21.15 -8.71 2.10
N LEU A 92 20.03 -9.43 2.04
CA LEU A 92 18.78 -8.97 2.65
C LEU A 92 18.77 -9.29 4.15
N THR A 93 18.16 -8.41 4.94
CA THR A 93 17.99 -8.62 6.37
C THR A 93 16.84 -9.62 6.60
N GLN A 94 17.11 -10.71 7.32
CA GLN A 94 16.09 -11.66 7.77
C GLN A 94 15.51 -11.22 9.12
N PHE A 95 14.19 -11.26 9.23
CA PHE A 95 13.46 -10.97 10.46
C PHE A 95 12.76 -12.22 11.00
N ASP A 96 12.98 -12.51 12.27
CA ASP A 96 12.27 -13.55 13.01
C ASP A 96 11.17 -12.92 13.87
N PRO A 97 9.87 -13.09 13.52
CA PRO A 97 8.77 -12.55 14.31
C PRO A 97 8.71 -13.05 15.76
N SER A 98 9.31 -14.21 16.06
CA SER A 98 9.37 -14.74 17.42
C SER A 98 10.39 -14.04 18.33
N SER A 99 11.29 -13.23 17.74
CA SER A 99 12.33 -12.51 18.46
C SER A 99 11.86 -11.22 19.15
N VAL A 100 10.63 -10.77 18.86
CA VAL A 100 10.06 -9.52 19.41
C VAL A 100 8.65 -9.76 19.96
N HIS A 101 8.17 -8.84 20.80
CA HIS A 101 6.82 -8.92 21.35
C HIS A 101 5.75 -8.86 20.26
N GLU A 102 4.76 -9.75 20.34
CA GLU A 102 3.62 -9.70 19.44
C GLU A 102 2.90 -8.35 19.57
N GLY A 103 2.58 -7.74 18.42
CA GLY A 103 1.98 -6.40 18.35
C GLY A 103 2.98 -5.27 18.18
N SER A 104 4.29 -5.50 18.33
CA SER A 104 5.31 -4.47 18.05
C SER A 104 5.65 -4.32 16.57
N TYR A 105 5.10 -5.19 15.71
CA TYR A 105 5.38 -5.23 14.28
C TYR A 105 4.13 -5.48 13.45
N CYS A 106 4.15 -4.95 12.22
CA CYS A 106 3.20 -5.23 11.17
C CYS A 106 3.88 -6.09 10.09
N LEU A 107 3.18 -7.11 9.60
CA LEU A 107 3.64 -7.94 8.47
C LEU A 107 2.87 -7.56 7.21
N LYS A 108 3.59 -7.09 6.21
CA LYS A 108 3.07 -6.87 4.86
C LYS A 108 3.19 -8.15 4.04
N SER A 109 2.09 -8.54 3.43
CA SER A 109 2.02 -9.67 2.49
C SER A 109 2.15 -9.15 1.06
N PRO A 110 2.67 -9.95 0.10
CA PRO A 110 2.47 -9.63 -1.31
C PRO A 110 0.97 -9.54 -1.61
N ASP A 111 0.64 -8.86 -2.69
CA ASP A 111 -0.72 -8.89 -3.20
C ASP A 111 -0.86 -10.07 -4.16
N ALA A 112 -1.53 -11.14 -3.71
CA ALA A 112 -1.74 -12.33 -4.54
C ALA A 112 -2.51 -12.00 -5.82
N THR A 113 -3.34 -10.96 -5.82
CA THR A 113 -4.15 -10.57 -6.98
C THR A 113 -3.30 -10.00 -8.12
N GLN A 114 -2.04 -9.64 -7.86
CA GLN A 114 -1.06 -9.27 -8.88
C GLN A 114 -0.40 -10.47 -9.56
N TRP A 115 -0.74 -11.70 -9.16
CA TRP A 115 -0.19 -12.88 -9.82
C TRP A 115 -0.74 -12.98 -11.25
N ASP A 116 0.18 -12.94 -12.20
CA ASP A 116 -0.05 -12.92 -13.65
C ASP A 116 0.15 -14.30 -14.29
N GLU A 117 0.06 -15.36 -13.49
CA GLU A 117 0.48 -16.73 -13.85
C GLU A 117 2.00 -16.92 -14.02
N GLY A 118 2.78 -15.84 -13.91
CA GLY A 118 4.23 -15.83 -13.90
C GLY A 118 4.80 -15.52 -12.51
N ASP A 119 5.85 -14.69 -12.50
CA ASP A 119 6.62 -14.29 -11.33
C ASP A 119 6.47 -12.80 -11.00
N PHE A 120 5.52 -12.09 -11.61
CA PHE A 120 5.38 -10.64 -11.45
C PHE A 120 5.15 -10.25 -9.98
N ALA A 121 4.21 -10.90 -9.29
CA ALA A 121 3.94 -10.62 -7.88
C ALA A 121 5.16 -10.93 -6.98
N ALA A 122 5.89 -12.01 -7.25
CA ALA A 122 7.14 -12.33 -6.56
C ALA A 122 8.22 -11.26 -6.79
N ASN A 123 8.36 -10.78 -8.03
CA ASN A 123 9.30 -9.73 -8.41
C ASN A 123 8.96 -8.38 -7.76
N ILE A 124 7.67 -8.06 -7.60
CA ILE A 124 7.23 -6.88 -6.84
C ILE A 124 7.68 -7.00 -5.37
N LEU A 125 7.41 -8.14 -4.71
CA LEU A 125 7.80 -8.34 -3.31
C LEU A 125 9.33 -8.26 -3.13
N LEU A 126 10.09 -8.86 -4.04
CA LEU A 126 11.56 -8.81 -4.03
C LEU A 126 12.07 -7.39 -4.23
N SER A 127 11.48 -6.65 -5.17
CA SER A 127 11.83 -5.24 -5.40
C SER A 127 11.56 -4.41 -4.16
N GLU A 128 10.42 -4.61 -3.48
CA GLU A 128 10.12 -3.92 -2.23
C GLU A 128 11.12 -4.28 -1.12
N ALA A 129 11.52 -5.56 -0.98
CA ALA A 129 12.52 -5.99 -0.01
C ALA A 129 13.88 -5.30 -0.25
N ARG A 130 14.37 -5.32 -1.49
CA ARG A 130 15.63 -4.68 -1.89
C ARG A 130 15.62 -3.18 -1.65
N THR A 131 14.51 -2.51 -2.00
CA THR A 131 14.42 -1.06 -1.80
C THR A 131 14.39 -0.69 -0.31
N ASN A 132 13.70 -1.47 0.53
CA ASN A 132 13.75 -1.27 1.98
C ASN A 132 15.17 -1.51 2.54
N GLU A 133 15.90 -2.50 2.04
CA GLU A 133 17.29 -2.76 2.46
C GLU A 133 18.22 -1.56 2.20
N ILE A 134 18.07 -0.90 1.04
CA ILE A 134 18.84 0.32 0.71
C ILE A 134 18.63 1.38 1.81
N PHE A 135 17.38 1.65 2.17
CA PHE A 135 17.05 2.70 3.13
C PHE A 135 17.26 2.30 4.59
N LEU A 136 17.27 0.99 4.89
CA LEU A 136 17.70 0.48 6.19
C LEU A 136 19.13 0.92 6.53
N SER A 137 20.01 0.96 5.52
CA SER A 137 21.40 1.44 5.68
C SER A 137 21.54 2.98 5.74
N LYS A 138 20.46 3.72 5.48
CA LYS A 138 20.41 5.20 5.41
C LYS A 138 19.19 5.74 6.18
N PRO A 139 19.08 5.50 7.49
CA PRO A 139 17.89 5.80 8.25
C PRO A 139 17.64 7.31 8.38
N HIS A 140 16.37 7.70 8.46
CA HIS A 140 15.94 9.04 8.82
C HIS A 140 14.75 8.95 9.77
N ARG A 141 14.71 9.81 10.81
CA ARG A 141 13.70 9.73 11.89
C ARG A 141 12.23 9.85 11.43
N HIS A 142 12.00 10.41 10.24
CA HIS A 142 10.67 10.55 9.63
C HIS A 142 10.47 9.66 8.39
N LEU A 143 11.40 8.75 8.13
CA LEU A 143 11.21 7.69 7.15
C LEU A 143 10.87 6.40 7.91
N GLY A 144 9.85 5.69 7.46
CA GLY A 144 9.41 4.45 8.11
C GLY A 144 10.54 3.45 8.20
N ALA A 145 10.73 2.87 9.39
CA ALA A 145 11.73 1.83 9.59
C ALA A 145 11.26 0.47 9.03
N TYR A 146 12.22 -0.41 8.82
CA TYR A 146 12.05 -1.76 8.29
C TYR A 146 12.80 -2.73 9.20
N PHE A 147 12.17 -3.86 9.54
CA PHE A 147 12.80 -4.89 10.38
C PHE A 147 13.46 -6.01 9.59
N GLY A 148 13.03 -6.23 8.34
CA GLY A 148 13.55 -7.30 7.50
C GLY A 148 12.46 -8.16 6.85
N SER A 149 12.91 -9.17 6.13
CA SER A 149 12.09 -10.15 5.43
C SER A 149 11.80 -11.34 6.35
N VAL A 150 10.54 -11.75 6.44
CA VAL A 150 10.18 -13.05 7.02
C VAL A 150 10.40 -14.11 5.96
N VAL A 151 11.19 -15.14 6.31
CA VAL A 151 11.58 -16.21 5.41
C VAL A 151 10.95 -17.53 5.82
N HIS A 152 10.36 -18.24 4.87
CA HIS A 152 9.83 -19.59 5.05
C HIS A 152 10.23 -20.43 3.83
N ASP A 153 10.78 -21.62 4.07
CA ASP A 153 11.28 -22.54 3.03
C ASP A 153 12.18 -21.84 1.98
N GLY A 154 13.07 -20.97 2.45
CA GLY A 154 14.01 -20.22 1.62
C GLY A 154 13.40 -19.10 0.78
N ARG A 155 12.12 -18.75 0.99
CA ARG A 155 11.41 -17.69 0.25
C ARG A 155 10.97 -16.55 1.16
N ILE A 156 10.95 -15.33 0.61
CA ILE A 156 10.41 -14.15 1.29
C ILE A 156 8.89 -14.26 1.26
N VAL A 157 8.27 -14.46 2.42
CA VAL A 157 6.81 -14.58 2.53
C VAL A 157 6.13 -13.31 3.02
N ARG A 158 6.83 -12.48 3.80
CA ARG A 158 6.34 -11.21 4.33
C ARG A 158 7.48 -10.21 4.48
N LEU A 159 7.15 -8.92 4.46
CA LEU A 159 8.04 -7.84 4.89
C LEU A 159 7.59 -7.33 6.25
N ALA A 160 8.52 -7.17 7.19
CA ALA A 160 8.22 -6.75 8.56
C ALA A 160 8.58 -5.28 8.78
N PHE A 161 7.63 -4.55 9.37
CA PHE A 161 7.73 -3.14 9.70
C PHE A 161 7.35 -2.92 11.16
N PRO A 162 7.80 -1.84 11.81
CA PRO A 162 7.25 -1.44 13.11
C PRO A 162 5.74 -1.25 13.03
N GLN A 163 5.06 -1.50 14.15
CA GLN A 163 3.66 -1.15 14.29
C GLN A 163 3.54 0.37 14.48
N TYR A 164 2.72 1.00 13.64
CA TYR A 164 2.34 2.42 13.78
C TYR A 164 0.87 2.51 14.18
N VAL A 165 0.45 3.70 14.65
CA VAL A 165 -0.86 3.92 15.26
C VAL A 165 -1.97 3.96 14.20
N GLU A 166 -1.84 4.86 13.23
CA GLU A 166 -2.83 5.07 12.18
C GLU A 166 -2.21 5.77 10.97
N THR A 167 -2.85 5.66 9.80
CA THR A 167 -2.50 6.47 8.63
C THR A 167 -3.06 7.89 8.75
N LEU A 168 -2.51 8.83 7.98
CA LEU A 168 -3.10 10.16 7.82
C LEU A 168 -4.51 10.06 7.23
N ASP A 169 -4.76 9.09 6.34
CA ASP A 169 -6.08 8.84 5.78
C ASP A 169 -7.10 8.40 6.86
N ASP A 170 -6.71 7.50 7.76
CA ASP A 170 -7.55 7.10 8.90
C ASP A 170 -7.86 8.29 9.80
N ARG A 171 -6.86 9.14 10.05
CA ARG A 171 -7.02 10.35 10.86
C ARG A 171 -8.00 11.33 10.22
N ILE A 172 -7.87 11.58 8.90
CA ILE A 172 -8.80 12.42 8.14
C ILE A 172 -10.22 11.85 8.24
N GLN A 173 -10.41 10.56 7.95
CA GLN A 173 -11.73 9.92 8.02
C GLN A 173 -12.36 10.01 9.43
N LYS A 174 -11.56 9.88 10.50
CA LYS A 174 -12.04 10.06 11.87
C LYS A 174 -12.49 11.50 12.15
N LEU A 175 -11.74 12.49 11.66
CA LEU A 175 -12.10 13.90 11.79
C LEU A 175 -13.41 14.21 11.07
N GLU A 176 -13.55 13.76 9.82
CA GLU A 176 -14.75 13.94 9.00
C GLU A 176 -15.99 13.32 9.68
N ARG A 177 -15.88 12.09 10.19
CA ARG A 177 -16.97 11.43 10.94
C ARG A 177 -17.38 12.17 12.21
N ASN A 178 -16.45 12.94 12.79
CA ASN A 178 -16.70 13.76 13.98
C ASN A 178 -17.09 15.20 13.63
N GLY A 179 -17.35 15.52 12.36
CA GLY A 179 -17.74 16.86 11.90
C GLY A 179 -16.61 17.88 11.95
N VAL A 180 -15.34 17.43 11.97
CA VAL A 180 -14.18 18.31 11.94
C VAL A 180 -13.73 18.46 10.49
N GLU A 181 -13.87 19.68 9.96
CA GLU A 181 -13.62 19.98 8.54
C GLU A 181 -12.13 20.03 8.16
N ARG A 182 -11.23 20.24 9.13
CA ARG A 182 -9.79 20.36 8.86
C ARG A 182 -8.92 19.96 10.05
N LEU A 183 -7.70 19.54 9.76
CA LEU A 183 -6.68 19.31 10.77
C LEU A 183 -6.26 20.66 11.40
N LYS A 184 -5.87 20.66 12.68
CA LYS A 184 -5.37 21.89 13.31
C LYS A 184 -4.11 22.37 12.58
N THR A 185 -3.95 23.69 12.47
CA THR A 185 -2.82 24.30 11.75
C THR A 185 -1.48 23.77 12.23
N ASP A 186 -1.23 23.74 13.54
CA ASP A 186 0.04 23.27 14.11
C ASP A 186 0.30 21.78 13.81
N GLU A 187 -0.75 20.95 13.83
CA GLU A 187 -0.66 19.51 13.53
C GLU A 187 -0.35 19.28 12.05
N ARG A 188 -1.03 20.03 11.17
CA ARG A 188 -0.78 20.02 9.72
C ARG A 188 0.64 20.48 9.40
N GLU A 189 1.06 21.63 9.92
CA GLU A 189 2.40 22.19 9.68
C GLU A 189 3.49 21.26 10.20
N LYS A 190 3.31 20.67 11.39
CA LYS A 190 4.21 19.65 11.91
C LYS A 190 4.31 18.47 10.95
N CYS A 191 3.17 17.91 10.52
CA CYS A 191 3.12 16.77 9.60
C CYS A 191 3.84 17.08 8.28
N MET A 192 3.51 18.20 7.63
CA MET A 192 4.11 18.56 6.34
C MET A 192 5.61 18.81 6.46
N ARG A 193 6.07 19.43 7.55
CA ARG A 193 7.49 19.63 7.82
C ARG A 193 8.24 18.30 8.02
N THR A 194 7.69 17.36 8.79
CA THR A 194 8.35 16.07 9.06
C THR A 194 8.42 15.20 7.81
N ILE A 195 7.34 15.15 7.01
CA ILE A 195 7.33 14.41 5.74
C ILE A 195 8.22 15.09 4.71
N GLY A 196 8.21 16.42 4.61
CA GLY A 196 9.13 17.17 3.75
C GLY A 196 10.61 16.89 4.07
N ALA A 197 10.97 16.71 5.35
CA ALA A 197 12.31 16.31 5.74
C ALA A 197 12.66 14.88 5.27
N ALA A 198 11.72 13.93 5.36
CA ALA A 198 11.91 12.57 4.84
C ALA A 198 12.09 12.56 3.31
N VAL A 199 11.29 13.33 2.58
CA VAL A 199 11.40 13.49 1.12
C VAL A 199 12.75 14.11 0.75
N THR A 200 13.15 15.18 1.43
CA THR A 200 14.47 15.82 1.21
C THR A 200 15.61 14.83 1.43
N HIS A 201 15.50 13.97 2.45
CA HIS A 201 16.47 12.90 2.69
C HIS A 201 16.54 11.91 1.52
N LEU A 202 15.40 11.42 1.02
CA LEU A 202 15.36 10.55 -0.16
C LEU A 202 15.97 11.21 -1.39
N HIS A 203 15.65 12.48 -1.65
CA HIS A 203 16.20 13.25 -2.76
C HIS A 203 17.72 13.39 -2.64
N SER A 204 18.25 13.61 -1.43
CA SER A 204 19.69 13.69 -1.18
C SER A 204 20.43 12.37 -1.47
N LEU A 205 19.73 11.24 -1.39
CA LEU A 205 20.23 9.91 -1.76
C LEU A 205 20.09 9.63 -3.26
N GLY A 206 19.46 10.53 -4.03
CA GLY A 206 19.23 10.38 -5.47
C GLY A 206 17.96 9.61 -5.83
N TYR A 207 16.98 9.52 -4.93
CA TYR A 207 15.73 8.79 -5.15
C TYR A 207 14.51 9.71 -5.00
N GLY A 208 13.54 9.58 -5.90
CA GLY A 208 12.17 10.07 -5.67
C GLY A 208 11.33 8.98 -5.01
N HIS A 209 10.36 9.35 -4.18
CA HIS A 209 9.41 8.41 -3.57
C HIS A 209 8.35 7.94 -4.56
N ASN A 210 7.84 8.86 -5.38
CA ASN A 210 6.87 8.65 -6.46
C ASN A 210 5.47 8.15 -6.04
N ASP A 211 5.19 8.02 -4.75
CA ASP A 211 3.94 7.38 -4.26
C ASP A 211 3.55 7.95 -2.90
N ILE A 212 3.73 9.27 -2.74
CA ILE A 212 3.37 9.96 -1.50
C ILE A 212 1.85 10.15 -1.49
N SER A 213 1.19 9.57 -0.48
CA SER A 213 -0.26 9.61 -0.31
C SER A 213 -0.62 9.65 1.19
N THR A 214 -1.89 9.94 1.50
CA THR A 214 -2.39 9.93 2.89
C THR A 214 -2.33 8.55 3.54
N THR A 215 -2.25 7.48 2.75
CA THR A 215 -2.13 6.09 3.25
C THR A 215 -0.68 5.67 3.50
N ASN A 216 0.29 6.33 2.84
CA ASN A 216 1.72 6.13 3.06
C ASN A 216 2.32 7.08 4.12
N ILE A 217 1.50 7.92 4.76
CA ILE A 217 1.90 8.71 5.92
C ILE A 217 1.27 8.09 7.16
N MET A 218 2.08 7.67 8.14
CA MET A 218 1.59 7.11 9.40
C MET A 218 2.14 7.88 10.60
N PHE A 219 1.52 7.68 11.77
CA PHE A 219 1.96 8.27 13.03
C PHE A 219 2.47 7.20 13.99
N ASP A 220 3.59 7.50 14.66
CA ASP A 220 4.04 6.71 15.80
C ASP A 220 3.27 7.05 17.09
N GLU A 221 3.60 6.36 18.19
CA GLU A 221 3.00 6.60 19.51
C GLU A 221 3.27 8.01 20.06
N GLY A 222 4.36 8.66 19.61
CA GLY A 222 4.70 10.03 19.96
C GLY A 222 3.95 11.08 19.13
N GLY A 223 3.17 10.66 18.13
CA GLY A 223 2.47 11.55 17.21
C GLY A 223 3.40 12.27 16.23
N ASP A 224 4.60 11.74 15.97
CA ASP A 224 5.44 12.18 14.85
C ASP A 224 4.98 11.46 13.57
N ALA A 225 4.94 12.19 12.45
CA ALA A 225 4.57 11.62 11.16
C ALA A 225 5.79 10.98 10.49
N LEU A 226 5.58 9.82 9.89
CA LEU A 226 6.57 9.05 9.15
C LEU A 226 6.08 8.77 7.74
N LEU A 227 6.97 8.90 6.77
CA LEU A 227 6.76 8.51 5.38
C LEU A 227 7.12 7.03 5.21
N LEU A 228 6.13 6.21 4.91
CA LEU A 228 6.26 4.79 4.60
C LEU A 228 6.12 4.59 3.09
N GLY A 229 6.18 3.34 2.62
CA GLY A 229 5.88 3.02 1.22
C GLY A 229 7.08 3.18 0.28
N VAL A 230 8.30 3.10 0.81
CA VAL A 230 9.53 3.25 0.02
C VAL A 230 9.71 2.21 -1.10
N GLY A 231 8.88 1.17 -1.17
CA GLY A 231 8.92 0.18 -2.25
C GLY A 231 8.74 0.75 -3.66
N SER A 232 8.12 1.93 -3.78
CA SER A 232 7.95 2.67 -5.05
C SER A 232 9.12 3.63 -5.35
N CYS A 233 10.07 3.79 -4.42
CA CYS A 233 11.21 4.67 -4.61
C CYS A 233 12.03 4.26 -5.83
N THR A 234 12.32 5.23 -6.68
CA THR A 234 13.05 5.03 -7.94
C THR A 234 14.13 6.09 -8.03
N ARG A 235 15.27 5.78 -8.66
CA ARG A 235 16.33 6.78 -8.83
C ARG A 235 15.82 7.94 -9.67
N LEU A 236 16.20 9.16 -9.28
CA LEU A 236 15.82 10.36 -10.02
C LEU A 236 16.30 10.26 -11.48
N GLY A 237 15.40 10.53 -12.42
CA GLY A 237 15.62 10.40 -13.86
C GLY A 237 15.33 9.01 -14.45
N GLU A 238 15.06 7.99 -13.63
CA GLU A 238 14.68 6.65 -14.12
C GLU A 238 13.16 6.50 -14.27
N LYS A 239 12.73 5.54 -15.12
CA LYS A 239 11.32 5.25 -15.35
C LYS A 239 10.64 4.73 -14.08
N ILE A 240 9.52 5.34 -13.70
CA ILE A 240 8.71 4.92 -12.55
C ILE A 240 8.04 3.59 -12.89
N LYS A 241 8.17 2.60 -11.99
CA LYS A 241 7.53 1.29 -12.12
C LYS A 241 6.20 1.20 -11.38
N LYS A 242 6.04 2.00 -10.32
CA LYS A 242 4.89 2.02 -9.42
C LYS A 242 4.73 3.43 -8.85
N GLY A 243 3.49 3.91 -8.77
CA GLY A 243 3.18 5.30 -8.39
C GLY A 243 3.21 6.23 -9.60
N GLY A 244 3.74 7.44 -9.42
CA GLY A 244 3.85 8.46 -10.44
C GLY A 244 2.59 9.31 -10.61
N VAL A 245 1.69 9.32 -9.63
CA VAL A 245 0.43 10.07 -9.71
C VAL A 245 0.35 11.04 -8.54
N ALA A 246 0.37 12.34 -8.84
CA ALA A 246 0.16 13.39 -7.86
C ALA A 246 -1.32 13.83 -7.88
N GLY A 247 -2.05 13.45 -6.83
CA GLY A 247 -3.51 13.66 -6.72
C GLY A 247 -4.31 12.50 -7.32
N GLY A 248 -5.37 12.03 -6.64
CA GLY A 248 -6.28 11.00 -7.18
C GLY A 248 -6.11 9.56 -6.68
N TRP A 249 -5.65 9.35 -5.44
CA TRP A 249 -5.44 7.99 -4.89
C TRP A 249 -6.73 7.18 -4.62
N ARG A 250 -7.94 7.76 -4.77
CA ARG A 250 -9.23 7.06 -4.56
C ARG A 250 -10.36 7.59 -5.48
N GLY A 251 -10.36 7.25 -6.76
CA GLY A 251 -11.48 7.54 -7.68
C GLY A 251 -11.07 8.38 -8.89
N PRO A 252 -11.96 8.53 -9.88
CA PRO A 252 -11.63 8.61 -11.30
C PRO A 252 -10.56 9.66 -11.59
N MET A 253 -9.57 9.27 -12.38
CA MET A 253 -8.38 10.03 -12.82
C MET A 253 -8.74 11.34 -13.54
N LEU A 254 -9.39 12.27 -12.88
CA LEU A 254 -9.78 13.55 -13.47
C LEU A 254 -8.88 14.70 -13.00
N TRP A 255 -8.01 14.48 -12.00
CA TRP A 255 -7.25 15.57 -11.36
C TRP A 255 -5.81 15.22 -10.96
N GLY A 256 -5.26 14.09 -11.43
CA GLY A 256 -3.89 13.67 -11.08
C GLY A 256 -2.86 14.10 -12.12
N GLN A 257 -1.79 14.79 -11.73
CA GLN A 257 -0.63 14.97 -12.61
C GLN A 257 0.16 13.66 -12.66
N GLU A 258 0.32 13.10 -13.86
CA GLU A 258 1.10 11.88 -14.07
C GLU A 258 2.57 12.17 -14.34
N PHE A 259 3.41 11.31 -13.79
CA PHE A 259 4.86 11.29 -13.93
C PHE A 259 5.28 9.88 -14.34
N ASN A 260 5.92 9.76 -15.49
CA ASN A 260 6.47 8.48 -15.97
C ASN A 260 7.95 8.30 -15.62
N THR A 261 8.59 9.36 -15.16
CA THR A 261 10.01 9.42 -14.80
C THR A 261 10.13 9.99 -13.40
N SER A 262 10.92 9.33 -12.55
CA SER A 262 11.08 9.72 -11.16
C SER A 262 11.74 11.09 -11.08
N SER A 263 11.12 11.99 -10.34
CA SER A 263 11.54 13.38 -10.28
C SER A 263 11.19 13.96 -8.92
N VAL A 264 11.93 14.99 -8.50
CA VAL A 264 11.64 15.67 -7.23
C VAL A 264 10.29 16.39 -7.30
N GLU A 265 9.91 16.85 -8.49
CA GLU A 265 8.66 17.53 -8.78
C GLU A 265 7.45 16.64 -8.52
N CYS A 266 7.53 15.33 -8.82
CA CYS A 266 6.48 14.37 -8.50
C CYS A 266 6.18 14.38 -6.99
N ASP A 267 7.22 14.25 -6.17
CA ASP A 267 7.06 14.19 -4.71
C ASP A 267 6.54 15.53 -4.14
N TRP A 268 7.06 16.66 -4.62
CA TRP A 268 6.60 17.98 -4.20
C TRP A 268 5.16 18.27 -4.62
N ALA A 269 4.74 17.80 -5.81
CA ALA A 269 3.36 17.90 -6.25
C ALA A 269 2.43 17.08 -5.33
N CYS A 270 2.82 15.86 -4.96
CA CYS A 270 2.06 15.06 -3.99
C CYS A 270 1.95 15.74 -2.62
N LEU A 271 3.06 16.31 -2.11
CA LEU A 271 3.04 17.02 -0.83
C LEU A 271 2.16 18.26 -0.86
N LYS A 272 2.22 19.05 -1.94
CA LYS A 272 1.34 20.20 -2.15
C LYS A 272 -0.13 19.78 -2.15
N TYR A 273 -0.47 18.73 -2.91
CA TYR A 273 -1.83 18.20 -2.95
C TYR A 273 -2.33 17.75 -1.57
N ILE A 274 -1.49 17.07 -0.79
CA ILE A 274 -1.84 16.64 0.58
C ILE A 274 -2.03 17.87 1.48
N ASP A 275 -1.16 18.88 1.41
CA ASP A 275 -1.30 20.09 2.22
C ASP A 275 -2.59 20.85 1.92
N GLU A 276 -2.91 21.00 0.63
CA GLU A 276 -4.15 21.63 0.16
C GLU A 276 -5.38 20.87 0.67
N ARG A 277 -5.39 19.54 0.54
CA ARG A 277 -6.46 18.68 1.08
C ARG A 277 -6.63 18.85 2.59
N LEU A 278 -5.53 18.89 3.35
CA LEU A 278 -5.55 19.08 4.80
C LEU A 278 -5.98 20.49 5.23
N SER A 279 -5.79 21.49 4.37
CA SER A 279 -6.17 22.88 4.62
C SER A 279 -7.66 23.16 4.44
N GLY A 280 -8.41 22.24 3.82
CA GLY A 280 -9.84 22.39 3.53
C GLY A 280 -10.13 23.25 2.29
N MET A 281 -9.14 23.54 1.44
CA MET A 281 -9.37 24.22 0.16
C MET A 281 -9.88 23.22 -0.89
N GLN A 282 -11.18 23.17 -1.10
CA GLN A 282 -11.70 22.82 -2.43
C GLN A 282 -11.37 24.00 -3.36
N SER A 283 -10.42 23.82 -4.27
CA SER A 283 -10.28 24.68 -5.45
C SER A 283 -11.08 24.10 -6.60
#